data_AF-A0A645GVW4-F1
#
_entry.id   AF-A0A645GVW4-F1
#
_cell.length_a   1.000
_cell.length_b   1.000
_cell.length_c   1.000
_cell.angle_alpha   90.00
_cell.angle_beta   90.00
_cell.angle_gamma   90.00
#
_symmetry.space_group_name_H-M   'P 1'
#
loop_
_entity.id
_entity.type
_entity.pdbx_description
1 polymer ?
#
loop_
_entity_poly.entity_id
_entity_poly.type
_entity_poly.pdbx_seq_one_letter_code
_entity_poly.pdbx_strand_id
1 'polypeptide(L)'
;MIFDLGKPYEVTGVAVRSRKEGVPSGFAVSVGDGGTFTETGATAKPEWTDLWTTLKTKPAVGRFVKIRVRFPDRNGGWLDEIELFGRPTE
;
A
#
# COMPACT_ATOMS: atom_id res chain seq x y z
N MET A 1 0.59 -3.04 7.97
CA MET A 1 1.87 -2.31 8.09
C MET A 1 1.57 -0.82 8.15
N ILE A 2 2.37 -0.04 8.87
CA ILE A 2 2.30 1.44 8.90
C ILE A 2 3.71 1.96 8.60
N PHE A 3 3.82 2.88 7.65
CA PHE A 3 5.05 3.52 7.21
C PHE A 3 5.02 4.98 7.65
N ASP A 4 6.07 5.45 8.31
CA ASP A 4 6.29 6.86 8.61
C ASP A 4 7.17 7.47 7.52
N LEU A 5 6.66 8.47 6.80
CA LEU A 5 7.38 9.17 5.74
C LEU A 5 8.31 10.27 6.28
N GLY A 6 8.31 10.53 7.59
CA GLY A 6 9.08 11.57 8.27
C GLY A 6 8.49 12.97 8.13
N LYS A 7 7.82 13.27 7.02
CA LYS A 7 7.09 14.53 6.74
C LYS A 7 5.83 14.28 5.90
N PRO A 8 4.94 15.26 5.72
CA PRO A 8 3.74 15.08 4.89
C PRO A 8 4.05 14.94 3.40
N TYR A 9 3.39 13.96 2.76
CA TYR A 9 3.38 13.77 1.31
C TYR A 9 1.94 13.70 0.80
N GLU A 10 1.70 14.17 -0.42
CA GLU A 10 0.53 13.80 -1.19
C GLU A 10 0.78 12.43 -1.84
N VAL A 11 0.16 11.40 -1.29
CA VAL A 11 0.32 10.01 -1.75
C VAL A 11 -0.64 9.71 -2.90
N THR A 12 -0.10 9.18 -3.99
CA THR A 12 -0.82 8.96 -5.25
C THR A 12 -0.88 7.49 -5.67
N GLY A 13 -0.05 6.63 -5.07
CA GLY A 13 -0.10 5.21 -5.34
C GLY A 13 0.81 4.36 -4.48
N VAL A 14 0.63 3.05 -4.63
CA VAL A 14 1.47 2.02 -4.03
C VAL A 14 1.72 0.94 -5.07
N ALA A 15 2.95 0.46 -5.16
CA ALA A 15 3.26 -0.81 -5.82
C ALA A 15 3.79 -1.80 -4.79
N VAL A 16 3.42 -3.07 -4.95
CA VAL A 16 3.93 -4.16 -4.11
C VAL A 16 4.47 -5.27 -4.98
N ARG A 17 5.56 -5.89 -4.53
CA ARG A 17 6.25 -6.98 -5.21
C ARG A 17 6.18 -8.26 -4.41
N SER A 18 5.99 -9.40 -5.07
CA SER A 18 6.20 -10.72 -4.48
C SER A 18 6.82 -11.69 -5.49
N ARG A 19 7.93 -12.32 -5.11
CA ARG A 19 8.67 -13.36 -5.85
C ARG A 19 8.19 -14.78 -5.52
N LYS A 20 7.37 -14.95 -4.50
CA LYS A 20 7.00 -16.25 -3.92
C LYS A 20 5.53 -16.57 -4.13
N GLU A 21 5.21 -17.86 -4.03
CA GLU A 21 3.83 -18.32 -3.84
C GLU A 21 3.20 -17.69 -2.59
N GLY A 22 1.87 -17.58 -2.60
CA GLY A 22 1.13 -16.86 -1.56
C GLY A 22 1.10 -15.34 -1.78
N VAL A 23 1.07 -14.90 -3.05
CA VAL A 23 0.88 -13.49 -3.41
C VAL A 23 -0.40 -12.95 -2.75
N PRO A 24 -0.39 -11.71 -2.23
CA PRO A 24 -1.58 -11.11 -1.65
C PRO A 24 -2.82 -11.21 -2.55
N SER A 25 -3.93 -11.62 -1.94
CA SER A 25 -5.24 -11.65 -2.57
C SER A 25 -5.89 -10.26 -2.59
N GLY A 26 -5.40 -9.31 -1.79
CA GLY A 26 -5.86 -7.94 -1.82
C GLY A 26 -5.10 -7.03 -0.88
N PHE A 27 -5.29 -5.73 -1.05
CA PHE A 27 -4.74 -4.74 -0.14
C PHE A 27 -5.55 -3.45 -0.15
N ALA A 28 -5.47 -2.72 0.96
CA ALA A 28 -6.06 -1.40 1.14
C ALA A 28 -4.98 -0.43 1.66
N VAL A 29 -5.02 0.78 1.13
CA VAL A 29 -4.09 1.87 1.45
C VAL A 29 -4.88 2.95 2.17
N SER A 30 -4.33 3.44 3.28
CA SER A 30 -4.86 4.58 4.00
C SER A 30 -3.74 5.57 4.31
N VAL A 31 -4.05 6.86 4.29
CA VAL A 31 -3.10 7.96 4.53
C VAL A 31 -3.57 8.75 5.76
N GLY A 32 -2.63 9.20 6.59
CA GLY A 32 -2.99 9.80 7.88
C GLY A 32 -1.87 10.53 8.62
N ASP A 33 -2.19 10.96 9.83
CA ASP A 33 -1.32 11.69 10.76
C ASP A 33 -0.74 10.80 11.88
N GLY A 34 -1.07 9.51 11.87
CA GLY A 34 -0.65 8.52 12.87
C GLY A 34 -1.73 8.18 13.89
N GLY A 35 -2.73 9.06 14.08
CA GLY A 35 -3.92 8.80 14.88
C GLY A 35 -5.15 8.50 14.02
N THR A 36 -5.35 9.31 12.97
CA THR A 36 -6.47 9.21 12.04
C THR A 36 -5.97 8.80 10.66
N PHE A 37 -6.63 7.79 10.06
CA PHE A 37 -6.31 7.30 8.72
C PHE A 37 -7.55 7.31 7.83
N THR A 38 -7.41 7.89 6.64
CA THR A 38 -8.45 7.87 5.60
C THR A 38 -8.07 6.83 4.55
N GLU A 39 -8.99 5.91 4.21
CA GLU A 39 -8.76 4.94 3.13
C GLU A 39 -8.78 5.65 1.78
N THR A 40 -7.72 5.46 1.00
CA THR A 40 -7.50 6.17 -0.28
C THR A 40 -7.60 5.23 -1.49
N GLY A 41 -7.50 3.92 -1.28
CA GLY A 41 -7.71 2.92 -2.32
C GLY A 41 -7.70 1.50 -1.76
N ALA A 42 -8.36 0.59 -2.45
CA ALA A 42 -8.32 -0.83 -2.14
C ALA A 42 -8.50 -1.67 -3.41
N THR A 43 -7.90 -2.87 -3.41
CA THR A 43 -8.16 -3.93 -4.39
C THR A 43 -8.35 -5.26 -3.68
N ALA A 44 -9.37 -6.01 -4.10
CA ALA A 44 -9.68 -7.34 -3.58
C ALA A 44 -9.23 -8.47 -4.52
N LYS A 45 -8.70 -8.10 -5.70
CA LYS A 45 -8.15 -9.00 -6.72
C LYS A 45 -7.10 -8.23 -7.52
N PRO A 46 -5.90 -8.02 -6.95
CA PRO A 46 -4.83 -7.34 -7.66
C PRO A 46 -4.41 -8.13 -8.89
N GLU A 47 -4.21 -7.43 -10.01
CA GLU A 47 -3.60 -7.97 -11.21
C GLU A 47 -2.08 -7.92 -11.04
N TRP A 48 -1.43 -9.08 -11.21
CA TRP A 48 0.00 -9.22 -11.02
C TRP A 48 0.70 -9.38 -12.38
N THR A 49 1.68 -8.51 -12.65
CA THR A 49 2.50 -8.51 -13.87
C THR A 49 3.95 -8.37 -13.46
N ASP A 50 4.83 -9.24 -13.98
CA ASP A 50 6.27 -9.23 -13.66
C ASP A 50 6.58 -9.15 -12.16
N LEU A 51 5.82 -9.89 -11.34
CA LEU A 51 5.90 -9.95 -9.86
C LEU A 51 5.35 -8.72 -9.12
N TRP A 52 4.82 -7.74 -9.84
CA TRP A 52 4.34 -6.48 -9.30
C TRP A 52 2.83 -6.34 -9.45
N THR A 53 2.24 -5.59 -8.53
CA THR A 53 0.91 -5.03 -8.70
C THR A 53 0.88 -3.61 -8.15
N THR A 54 0.11 -2.75 -8.81
CA THR A 54 0.06 -1.32 -8.52
C THR A 54 -1.36 -0.88 -8.26
N LEU A 55 -1.56 -0.06 -7.24
CA LEU A 55 -2.82 0.58 -6.92
C LEU A 55 -2.64 2.08 -6.93
N LYS A 56 -3.38 2.76 -7.80
CA LYS A 56 -3.55 4.22 -7.72
C LYS A 56 -4.48 4.56 -6.57
N THR A 57 -4.09 5.52 -5.75
CA THR A 57 -4.93 6.02 -4.66
C THR A 57 -5.65 7.29 -5.09
N LYS A 58 -6.78 7.59 -4.44
CA LYS A 58 -7.27 8.96 -4.40
C LYS A 58 -6.17 9.83 -3.74
N PRO A 59 -5.84 11.00 -4.29
CA PRO A 59 -4.85 11.87 -3.68
C PRO A 59 -5.22 12.19 -2.23
N ALA A 60 -4.26 12.03 -1.33
CA ALA A 60 -4.42 12.37 0.07
C ALA A 60 -3.08 12.80 0.67
N VAL A 61 -3.13 13.79 1.54
CA VAL A 61 -1.95 14.31 2.24
C VAL A 61 -1.85 13.67 3.62
N GLY A 62 -0.66 13.18 3.96
CA GLY A 62 -0.37 12.68 5.30
C GLY A 62 1.09 12.29 5.47
N ARG A 63 1.49 12.11 6.74
CA ARG A 63 2.84 11.65 7.12
C ARG A 63 2.93 10.13 7.18
N PHE A 64 1.82 9.46 7.48
CA PHE A 64 1.78 8.01 7.66
C PHE A 64 0.96 7.33 6.57
N VAL A 65 1.47 6.20 6.08
CA VAL A 65 0.76 5.31 5.15
C VAL A 65 0.50 3.98 5.82
N LYS A 66 -0.76 3.59 5.92
CA LYS A 66 -1.19 2.27 6.42
C LYS A 66 -1.55 1.38 5.24
N ILE A 67 -0.85 0.27 5.10
CA ILE A 67 -1.17 -0.77 4.12
C ILE A 67 -1.70 -2.00 4.87
N ARG A 68 -2.94 -2.39 4.57
CA ARG A 68 -3.53 -3.65 5.02
C ARG A 68 -3.45 -4.65 3.89
N VAL A 69 -2.82 -5.79 4.11
CA VAL A 69 -2.65 -6.85 3.12
C VAL A 69 -3.56 -8.00 3.52
N ARG A 70 -4.23 -8.59 2.52
CA ARG A 70 -4.98 -9.84 2.64
C ARG A 70 -4.21 -10.91 1.88
N PHE A 71 -3.94 -12.02 2.55
CA PHE A 71 -3.31 -13.19 1.95
C PHE A 71 -4.37 -14.19 1.48
N PRO A 72 -4.03 -15.09 0.54
CA PRO A 72 -5.00 -16.01 -0.06
C PRO A 72 -5.49 -17.08 0.92
N ASP A 73 -4.68 -17.42 1.94
CA ASP A 73 -5.06 -18.38 2.97
C ASP A 73 -4.61 -17.93 4.38
N ARG A 74 -4.92 -18.78 5.37
CA ARG A 74 -4.60 -18.55 6.80
C ARG A 74 -3.11 -18.66 7.13
N ASN A 75 -2.30 -19.22 6.24
CA ASN A 75 -0.86 -19.36 6.44
C ASN A 75 -0.12 -18.05 6.14
N GLY A 76 -0.82 -17.05 5.59
CA GLY A 76 -0.28 -15.74 5.31
C GLY A 76 0.47 -15.72 3.98
N GLY A 77 1.55 -14.93 3.91
CA GLY A 77 2.35 -14.81 2.72
C GLY A 77 3.42 -13.75 2.89
N TRP A 78 4.00 -13.33 1.76
CA TRP A 78 5.20 -12.51 1.73
C TRP A 78 5.01 -11.34 0.77
N LEU A 79 5.66 -10.23 1.09
CA LEU A 79 5.95 -9.15 0.17
C LEU A 79 7.46 -8.95 0.21
N ASP A 80 8.07 -8.86 -0.96
CA ASP A 80 9.49 -8.56 -1.10
C ASP A 80 9.76 -7.07 -1.02
N GLU A 81 8.85 -6.26 -1.57
CA GLU A 81 9.07 -4.84 -1.77
C GLU A 81 7.74 -4.08 -1.77
N ILE A 82 7.79 -2.85 -1.26
CA ILE A 82 6.67 -1.90 -1.26
C ILE A 82 7.24 -0.56 -1.70
N GLU A 83 6.68 -0.02 -2.78
CA GLU A 83 6.98 1.32 -3.27
C GLU A 83 5.79 2.23 -2.99
N LEU A 84 6.08 3.43 -2.49
CA LEU A 84 5.09 4.48 -2.26
C LEU A 84 5.34 5.61 -3.25
N PHE A 85 4.30 5.98 -4.00
CA PHE A 85 4.35 7.08 -4.96
C PHE A 85 3.66 8.30 -4.37
N GLY A 86 4.28 9.46 -4.53
CA GLY A 86 3.75 10.72 -4.06
C GLY A 86 4.74 11.86 -4.20
N ARG A 87 4.37 13.04 -3.69
CA ARG A 87 5.22 14.23 -3.67
C ARG A 87 5.19 14.90 -2.30
N PRO A 88 6.31 15.48 -1.83
CA PRO A 88 6.31 16.27 -0.61
C PRO A 88 5.38 17.49 -0.78
N THR A 89 4.72 17.90 0.30
CA THR A 89 3.86 19.10 0.30
C THR A 89 4.55 20.36 0.83
N GLU A 90 5.85 20.26 1.11
CA GLU A 90 6.77 21.33 1.55
C GLU A 90 7.99 21.38 0.63
#